data_AF-A0AAE0R702-F1
#
_entry.id   AF-A0AAE0R702-F1
#
_cell.length_a   1.000
_cell.length_b   1.000
_cell.length_c   1.000
_cell.angle_alpha   90.00
_cell.angle_beta   90.00
_cell.angle_gamma   90.00
#
_symmetry.space_group_name_H-M   'P 1'
#
loop_
_entity.id
_entity.type
_entity.pdbx_description
1 polymer ?
#
loop_
_entity_poly.entity_id
_entity_poly.type
_entity_poly.pdbx_seq_one_letter_code
_entity_poly.pdbx_strand_id
1 'polypeptide(L)'
;MERRKVDILCVQETRWKGSKAHSIGAGFKLFYYGVDSKRNGVGVVLKEEFVRNVLEVKRVSDRVMSLKLEIEGVMLNVVSGYAPQVGCELEEKERFWSELDEVMESIPTGERVVIGADLNGHVGEGNTGDEEVMGKFGVKERNLEGQMVVDFAKRMDMAVVNTYFQKREEHRVTYKSGGRSTQVDYILCRRGNLKEISDCKVVVGESVARQHRMVVCRMTLMVCKKKRLEIEKKTKWWKLKKEECCEEFRQKLRQALGGQVVLPDDWETTAEVIRETGRKVLGVSSGRRKEDKETWWWNEEVQDSIQRKRLAKKKWDMDRTEENRRVIQGVTAQSEEGGV
;
A
#
# COMPACT_ATOMS: atom_id res chain seq x y z
N MET A 1 20.00 -9.28 8.10
CA MET A 1 18.78 -9.37 7.27
C MET A 1 18.90 -10.45 6.20
N GLU A 2 20.00 -10.54 5.44
CA GLU A 2 20.19 -11.56 4.39
C GLU A 2 20.02 -13.01 4.86
N ARG A 3 20.71 -13.43 5.93
CA ARG A 3 20.64 -14.81 6.46
C ARG A 3 19.21 -15.27 6.80
N ARG A 4 18.36 -14.33 7.21
CA ARG A 4 16.98 -14.57 7.64
C ARG A 4 15.95 -14.15 6.59
N LYS A 5 16.40 -13.65 5.43
CA LYS A 5 15.55 -13.13 4.34
C LYS A 5 14.49 -12.15 4.86
N VAL A 6 14.93 -11.20 5.68
CA VAL A 6 14.05 -10.14 6.22
C VAL A 6 13.98 -9.01 5.20
N ASP A 7 12.76 -8.65 4.80
CA ASP A 7 12.51 -7.61 3.80
C ASP A 7 12.39 -6.21 4.41
N ILE A 8 11.79 -6.13 5.60
CA ILE A 8 11.52 -4.89 6.34
C ILE A 8 11.93 -5.12 7.80
N LEU A 9 12.70 -4.19 8.36
CA LEU A 9 13.16 -4.25 9.74
C LEU A 9 12.95 -2.90 10.43
N CYS A 10 12.17 -2.89 11.51
CA CYS A 10 12.10 -1.76 12.43
C CYS A 10 13.28 -1.83 13.41
N VAL A 11 13.92 -0.70 13.65
CA VAL A 11 15.07 -0.55 14.54
C VAL A 11 14.80 0.59 15.51
N GLN A 12 14.99 0.33 16.80
CA GLN A 12 14.80 1.30 17.87
C GLN A 12 16.14 1.56 18.56
N GLU A 13 16.22 2.65 19.33
CA GLU A 13 17.45 3.12 19.99
C GLU A 13 18.64 3.30 19.05
N THR A 14 18.42 3.86 17.87
CA THR A 14 19.52 4.08 16.91
C THR A 14 20.58 5.05 17.44
N ARG A 15 20.18 6.01 18.29
CA ARG A 15 21.05 7.07 18.86
C ARG A 15 21.77 7.86 17.77
N TRP A 16 21.09 8.06 16.64
CA TRP A 16 21.62 8.80 15.50
C TRP A 16 20.95 10.16 15.39
N LYS A 17 21.75 11.18 15.09
CA LYS A 17 21.23 12.54 14.90
C LYS A 17 20.84 12.78 13.43
N GLY A 18 19.67 13.36 13.25
CA GLY A 18 19.17 13.86 11.98
C GLY A 18 18.05 13.03 11.37
N SER A 19 17.55 13.54 10.24
CA SER A 19 16.53 12.92 9.40
C SER A 19 17.17 12.59 8.05
N LYS A 20 17.59 11.34 7.85
CA LYS A 20 18.23 10.93 6.59
C LYS A 20 17.76 9.55 6.14
N ALA A 21 18.01 9.28 4.87
CA ALA A 21 17.96 7.94 4.31
C ALA A 21 19.37 7.57 3.84
N HIS A 22 19.89 6.43 4.26
CA HIS A 22 21.23 5.96 3.91
C HIS A 22 21.19 4.51 3.44
N SER A 23 21.90 4.21 2.36
CA SER A 23 22.09 2.83 1.90
C SER A 23 23.17 2.18 2.76
N ILE A 24 22.84 1.11 3.47
CA ILE A 24 23.76 0.43 4.41
C ILE A 24 24.66 -0.58 3.66
N GLY A 25 24.52 -0.69 2.33
CA GLY A 25 25.13 -1.75 1.53
C GLY A 25 24.29 -3.03 1.55
N ALA A 26 24.75 -4.07 0.85
CA ALA A 26 24.06 -5.36 0.76
C ALA A 26 22.61 -5.29 0.21
N GLY A 27 22.26 -4.23 -0.53
CA GLY A 27 20.92 -4.03 -1.05
C GLY A 27 19.88 -3.67 0.02
N PHE A 28 20.28 -2.95 1.07
CA PHE A 28 19.36 -2.40 2.07
C PHE A 28 19.51 -0.89 2.23
N LYS A 29 18.37 -0.22 2.46
CA LYS A 29 18.28 1.21 2.72
C LYS A 29 17.59 1.48 4.03
N LEU A 30 18.22 2.28 4.87
CA LEU A 30 17.69 2.70 6.16
C LEU A 30 17.12 4.11 6.06
N PHE A 31 15.92 4.26 6.58
CA PHE A 31 15.29 5.52 6.91
C PHE A 31 15.37 5.67 8.41
N TYR A 32 15.96 6.76 8.92
CA TYR A 32 16.02 6.98 10.35
C TYR A 32 15.64 8.40 10.71
N TYR A 33 15.22 8.56 11.96
CA TYR A 33 14.98 9.84 12.59
C TYR A 33 15.43 9.78 14.03
N GLY A 34 16.24 10.76 14.43
CA GLY A 34 16.62 10.95 15.81
C GLY A 34 17.10 12.38 16.05
N VAL A 35 16.82 12.89 17.24
CA VAL A 35 17.11 14.28 17.61
C VAL A 35 18.48 14.38 18.28
N ASP A 36 18.82 13.41 19.14
CA ASP A 36 20.08 13.34 19.86
C ASP A 36 20.90 12.10 19.46
N SER A 37 22.22 12.29 19.36
CA SER A 37 23.21 11.22 19.19
C SER A 37 23.39 10.31 20.43
N LYS A 38 22.80 10.67 21.58
CA LYS A 38 22.98 9.95 22.84
C LYS A 38 21.74 9.18 23.30
N ARG A 39 20.56 9.56 22.85
CA ARG A 39 19.27 9.05 23.35
C ARG A 39 18.27 8.86 22.22
N ASN A 40 17.37 7.88 22.38
CA ASN A 40 16.26 7.57 21.48
C ASN A 40 16.72 7.31 20.03
N GLY A 41 15.77 7.39 19.10
CA GLY A 41 15.99 7.22 17.67
C GLY A 41 15.27 5.98 17.15
N VAL A 42 14.58 6.18 16.04
CA VAL A 42 13.85 5.14 15.32
C VAL A 42 14.36 5.03 13.90
N GLY A 43 14.28 3.82 13.36
CA GLY A 43 14.69 3.49 12.02
C GLY A 43 13.82 2.40 11.40
N VAL A 44 13.67 2.47 10.08
CA VAL A 44 13.12 1.38 9.28
C VAL A 44 14.09 1.07 8.16
N VAL A 45 14.59 -0.15 8.12
CA VAL A 45 15.44 -0.69 7.07
C VAL A 45 14.57 -1.45 6.08
N LEU A 46 14.68 -1.10 4.81
CA LEU A 46 13.99 -1.72 3.69
C LEU A 46 14.99 -2.37 2.75
N LYS A 47 14.63 -3.52 2.20
CA LYS A 47 15.33 -4.09 1.04
C LYS A 47 15.22 -3.14 -0.15
N GLU A 48 16.29 -3.00 -0.92
CA GLU A 48 16.42 -2.05 -2.04
C GLU A 48 15.28 -2.17 -3.07
N GLU A 49 14.78 -3.39 -3.28
CA GLU A 49 13.63 -3.67 -4.16
C GLU A 49 12.36 -2.92 -3.72
N PHE A 50 12.12 -2.79 -2.41
CA PHE A 50 10.97 -2.08 -1.86
C PHE A 50 11.19 -0.58 -1.74
N VAL A 51 12.43 -0.08 -1.90
CA VAL A 51 12.71 1.36 -1.82
C VAL A 51 11.99 2.14 -2.92
N ARG A 52 11.84 1.54 -4.11
CA ARG A 52 11.10 2.14 -5.24
C ARG A 52 9.60 2.24 -5.00
N ASN A 53 9.10 1.45 -4.05
CA ASN A 53 7.70 1.35 -3.71
C ASN A 53 7.33 2.26 -2.52
N VAL A 54 8.29 3.03 -1.99
CA VAL A 54 8.05 4.00 -0.92
C VAL A 54 7.28 5.19 -1.48
N LEU A 55 6.05 5.37 -1.00
CA LEU A 55 5.20 6.50 -1.35
C LEU A 55 5.39 7.66 -0.38
N GLU A 56 5.53 7.36 0.91
CA GLU A 56 5.61 8.38 1.95
C GLU A 56 6.48 7.92 3.13
N VAL A 57 7.20 8.86 3.74
CA VAL A 57 7.95 8.65 4.98
C VAL A 57 7.60 9.75 5.98
N LYS A 58 6.77 9.40 6.97
CA LYS A 58 6.39 10.30 8.07
C LYS A 58 7.33 10.09 9.25
N ARG A 59 8.01 11.15 9.67
CA ARG A 59 8.90 11.17 10.84
C ARG A 59 8.26 12.08 11.86
N VAL A 60 7.52 11.50 12.79
CA VAL A 60 6.70 12.25 13.75
C VAL A 60 7.60 12.72 14.90
N SER A 61 8.32 11.79 15.52
CA SER A 61 9.23 12.07 16.63
C SER A 61 10.41 11.11 16.63
N ASP A 62 11.40 11.34 17.51
CA ASP A 62 12.53 10.41 17.72
C ASP A 62 12.12 9.05 18.31
N ARG A 63 10.80 8.86 18.54
CA ARG A 63 10.16 7.65 19.02
C ARG A 63 9.16 7.05 18.04
N VAL A 64 8.62 7.82 17.10
CA VAL A 64 7.59 7.33 16.15
C VAL A 64 7.94 7.72 14.72
N MET A 65 7.97 6.72 13.85
CA MET A 65 8.07 6.91 12.40
C MET A 65 7.17 5.95 11.65
N SER A 66 6.68 6.36 10.49
CA SER A 66 5.82 5.56 9.62
C SER A 66 6.31 5.64 8.17
N LEU A 67 6.33 4.49 7.49
CA LEU A 67 6.62 4.37 6.07
C LEU A 67 5.42 3.78 5.36
N LYS A 68 5.01 4.42 4.26
CA LYS A 68 3.96 3.95 3.37
C LYS A 68 4.57 3.33 2.11
N LEU A 69 4.21 2.09 1.84
CA LEU A 69 4.70 1.29 0.72
C LEU A 69 3.53 0.83 -0.15
N GLU A 70 3.73 0.76 -1.47
CA GLU A 70 2.80 0.08 -2.39
C GLU A 70 3.44 -1.19 -2.95
N ILE A 71 2.92 -2.35 -2.56
CA ILE A 71 3.43 -3.65 -3.02
C ILE A 71 2.35 -4.33 -3.87
N GLU A 72 2.58 -4.40 -5.19
CA GLU A 72 1.67 -5.03 -6.15
C GLU A 72 0.20 -4.55 -6.05
N GLY A 73 0.00 -3.25 -5.76
CA GLY A 73 -1.32 -2.64 -5.60
C GLY A 73 -1.93 -2.77 -4.20
N VAL A 74 -1.18 -3.31 -3.23
CA VAL A 74 -1.54 -3.32 -1.81
C VAL A 74 -0.76 -2.23 -1.09
N MET A 75 -1.47 -1.34 -0.40
CA MET A 75 -0.88 -0.30 0.44
C MET A 75 -0.53 -0.89 1.81
N LEU A 76 0.76 -0.87 2.16
CA LEU A 76 1.30 -1.34 3.43
C LEU A 76 1.95 -0.17 4.18
N ASN A 77 1.49 0.07 5.40
CA ASN A 77 2.06 1.05 6.31
C ASN A 77 2.87 0.32 7.39
N VAL A 78 4.14 0.68 7.51
CA VAL A 78 5.06 0.14 8.51
C VAL A 78 5.36 1.23 9.51
N VAL A 79 4.94 1.02 10.76
CA VAL A 79 5.18 1.97 11.85
C VAL A 79 6.26 1.40 12.76
N SER A 80 7.26 2.20 13.08
CA SER A 80 8.26 1.89 14.10
C SER A 80 8.07 2.80 15.30
N GLY A 81 7.89 2.19 16.47
CA GLY A 81 7.65 2.88 17.73
C GLY A 81 8.68 2.53 18.80
N TYR A 82 9.03 3.50 19.64
CA TYR A 82 9.87 3.32 20.83
C TYR A 82 9.26 4.04 22.04
N ALA A 83 8.51 3.29 22.85
CA ALA A 83 7.82 3.84 24.01
C ALA A 83 8.81 4.28 25.11
N PRO A 84 8.48 5.31 25.90
CA PRO A 84 9.26 5.68 27.08
C PRO A 84 9.40 4.54 28.10
N GLN A 85 10.44 4.58 28.94
CA GLN A 85 10.70 3.55 29.95
C GLN A 85 9.70 3.60 31.12
N VAL A 86 9.59 2.48 31.85
CA VAL A 86 8.79 2.33 33.08
C VAL A 86 9.39 3.22 34.18
N GLY A 87 8.97 4.48 34.22
CA GLY A 87 9.49 5.50 35.15
C GLY A 87 9.69 6.89 34.53
N CYS A 88 9.54 7.02 33.21
CA CYS A 88 9.42 8.33 32.57
C CYS A 88 8.14 9.06 32.99
N GLU A 89 8.17 10.39 32.88
CA GLU A 89 7.05 11.28 33.17
C GLU A 89 5.80 10.87 32.39
N LEU A 90 4.63 11.04 33.01
CA LEU A 90 3.35 10.69 32.40
C LEU A 90 3.13 11.46 31.08
N GLU A 91 3.52 12.74 31.04
CA GLU A 91 3.43 13.58 29.84
C GLU A 91 4.21 12.99 28.63
N GLU A 92 5.37 12.37 28.86
CA GLU A 92 6.13 11.74 27.77
C GLU A 92 5.44 10.49 27.26
N LYS A 93 4.80 9.73 28.15
CA LYS A 93 4.03 8.53 27.78
C LYS A 93 2.79 8.94 26.99
N GLU A 94 2.03 9.90 27.49
CA GLU A 94 0.83 10.42 26.82
C GLU A 94 1.17 10.98 25.44
N ARG A 95 2.23 11.78 25.32
CA ARG A 95 2.70 12.29 24.02
C ARG A 95 3.00 11.17 23.02
N PHE A 96 3.71 10.12 23.44
CA PHE A 96 4.00 8.97 22.57
C PHE A 96 2.73 8.28 22.07
N TRP A 97 1.74 8.05 22.96
CA TRP A 97 0.49 7.41 22.59
C TRP A 97 -0.37 8.30 21.69
N SER A 98 -0.44 9.61 21.94
CA SER A 98 -1.11 10.56 21.07
C SER A 98 -0.49 10.61 19.68
N GLU A 99 0.84 10.68 19.58
CA GLU A 99 1.56 10.65 18.29
C GLU A 99 1.28 9.35 17.52
N LEU A 100 1.23 8.22 18.23
CA LEU A 100 0.92 6.93 17.61
C LEU A 100 -0.54 6.86 17.15
N ASP A 101 -1.48 7.39 17.94
CA ASP A 101 -2.90 7.47 17.60
C ASP A 101 -3.12 8.34 16.35
N GLU A 102 -2.49 9.51 16.27
CA GLU A 102 -2.53 10.39 15.08
C GLU A 102 -2.01 9.69 13.81
N VAL A 103 -0.92 8.94 13.92
CA VAL A 103 -0.39 8.16 12.79
C VAL A 103 -1.41 7.13 12.33
N MET A 104 -2.05 6.42 13.27
CA MET A 104 -3.03 5.39 12.96
C MET A 104 -4.31 5.95 12.34
N GLU A 105 -4.80 7.09 12.83
CA GLU A 105 -5.96 7.80 12.28
C GLU A 105 -5.68 8.32 10.86
N SER A 106 -4.43 8.70 10.56
CA SER A 106 -4.05 9.12 9.22
C SER A 106 -4.05 7.99 8.18
N ILE A 107 -4.12 6.72 8.61
CA ILE A 107 -4.05 5.55 7.73
C ILE A 107 -5.48 5.01 7.45
N PRO A 108 -5.95 5.05 6.20
CA PRO A 108 -7.28 4.55 5.84
C PRO A 108 -7.49 3.09 6.24
N THR A 109 -8.69 2.74 6.72
CA THR A 109 -9.03 1.40 7.24
C THR A 109 -8.80 0.26 6.24
N GLY A 110 -8.86 0.55 4.93
CA GLY A 110 -8.62 -0.42 3.86
C GLY A 110 -7.14 -0.80 3.65
N GLU A 111 -6.21 0.01 4.15
CA GLU A 111 -4.77 -0.23 4.01
C GLU A 111 -4.24 -1.22 5.06
N ARG A 112 -3.14 -1.90 4.75
CA ARG A 112 -2.46 -2.80 5.69
C ARG A 112 -1.60 -1.99 6.64
N VAL A 113 -1.57 -2.38 7.91
CA VAL A 113 -0.70 -1.76 8.93
C VAL A 113 0.03 -2.83 9.70
N VAL A 114 1.34 -2.64 9.83
CA VAL A 114 2.21 -3.42 10.71
C VAL A 114 3.00 -2.45 11.57
N ILE A 115 2.87 -2.58 12.88
CA ILE A 115 3.66 -1.80 13.86
C ILE A 115 4.71 -2.73 14.44
N GLY A 116 5.98 -2.38 14.31
CA GLY A 116 7.08 -3.01 15.03
C GLY A 116 7.61 -2.04 16.08
N ALA A 117 7.30 -2.29 17.34
CA ALA A 117 7.62 -1.35 18.40
C ALA A 117 8.17 -2.03 19.65
N ASP A 118 9.11 -1.36 20.30
CA ASP A 118 9.46 -1.63 21.69
C ASP A 118 8.56 -0.75 22.56
N LEU A 119 7.61 -1.40 23.23
CA LEU A 119 6.56 -0.72 24.01
C LEU A 119 6.89 -0.66 25.50
N ASN A 120 8.01 -1.25 25.95
CA ASN A 120 8.41 -1.29 27.36
C ASN A 120 7.31 -1.78 28.33
N GLY A 121 6.28 -2.45 27.81
CA GLY A 121 5.13 -2.95 28.56
C GLY A 121 5.02 -4.47 28.49
N HIS A 122 4.40 -5.07 29.49
CA HIS A 122 4.15 -6.49 29.62
C HIS A 122 2.67 -6.76 29.43
N VAL A 123 2.28 -7.31 28.28
CA VAL A 123 0.87 -7.63 27.97
C VAL A 123 0.33 -8.79 28.84
N GLY A 124 1.21 -9.67 29.31
CA GLY A 124 0.88 -10.79 30.19
C GLY A 124 0.43 -12.07 29.47
N GLU A 125 0.37 -13.17 30.22
CA GLU A 125 -0.12 -14.49 29.79
C GLU A 125 -1.65 -14.60 29.87
N GLY A 126 -2.27 -15.32 28.93
CA GLY A 126 -3.71 -15.46 28.83
C GLY A 126 -4.39 -14.25 28.17
N ASN A 127 -5.63 -14.44 27.69
CA ASN A 127 -6.37 -13.41 26.96
C ASN A 127 -7.78 -13.15 27.53
N THR A 128 -8.03 -13.54 28.78
CA THR A 128 -9.34 -13.41 29.42
C THR A 128 -9.78 -11.94 29.45
N GLY A 129 -10.86 -11.62 28.71
CA GLY A 129 -11.38 -10.25 28.57
C GLY A 129 -10.77 -9.43 27.43
N ASP A 130 -9.76 -9.96 26.73
CA ASP A 130 -9.03 -9.31 25.65
C ASP A 130 -8.86 -10.23 24.42
N GLU A 131 -9.72 -11.25 24.29
CA GLU A 131 -9.61 -12.31 23.28
C GLU A 131 -9.59 -11.78 21.84
N GLU A 132 -10.19 -10.61 21.63
CA GLU A 132 -10.26 -9.96 20.32
C GLU A 132 -8.92 -9.40 19.84
N VAL A 133 -8.06 -8.97 20.77
CA VAL A 133 -6.82 -8.22 20.47
C VAL A 133 -5.56 -9.01 20.79
N MET A 134 -5.64 -10.01 21.67
CA MET A 134 -4.49 -10.81 22.06
C MET A 134 -4.80 -12.31 22.11
N GLY A 135 -3.78 -13.10 21.78
CA GLY A 135 -3.79 -14.55 21.97
C GLY A 135 -3.37 -14.97 23.38
N LYS A 136 -3.39 -16.27 23.62
CA LYS A 136 -3.18 -16.89 24.94
C LYS A 136 -1.71 -16.97 25.37
N PHE A 137 -0.77 -16.82 24.44
CA PHE A 137 0.64 -17.19 24.62
C PHE A 137 1.55 -16.00 24.93
N GLY A 138 1.08 -15.02 25.70
CA GLY A 138 1.95 -13.98 26.24
C GLY A 138 2.92 -14.50 27.31
N VAL A 139 3.74 -13.60 27.87
CA VAL A 139 4.77 -13.96 28.87
C VAL A 139 4.60 -13.08 30.09
N LYS A 140 4.71 -13.70 31.29
CA LYS A 140 4.61 -13.04 32.61
C LYS A 140 3.22 -12.48 32.90
N GLU A 141 3.10 -11.75 33.99
CA GLU A 141 1.91 -10.99 34.36
C GLU A 141 1.85 -9.65 33.63
N ARG A 142 0.63 -9.13 33.48
CA ARG A 142 0.39 -7.83 32.84
C ARG A 142 0.79 -6.69 33.77
N ASN A 143 1.52 -5.70 33.25
CA ASN A 143 1.80 -4.44 33.97
C ASN A 143 0.93 -3.29 33.44
N LEU A 144 1.02 -2.12 34.08
CA LEU A 144 0.28 -0.92 33.67
C LEU A 144 0.59 -0.51 32.23
N GLU A 145 1.87 -0.50 31.84
CA GLU A 145 2.27 -0.19 30.47
C GLU A 145 1.70 -1.19 29.45
N GLY A 146 1.64 -2.47 29.79
CA GLY A 146 1.05 -3.51 28.98
C GLY A 146 -0.46 -3.39 28.86
N GLN A 147 -1.14 -2.88 29.89
CA GLN A 147 -2.55 -2.50 29.78
C GLN A 147 -2.74 -1.37 28.77
N MET A 148 -1.87 -0.36 28.75
CA MET A 148 -1.92 0.70 27.72
C MET A 148 -1.77 0.13 26.30
N VAL A 149 -0.89 -0.88 26.10
CA VAL A 149 -0.75 -1.57 24.81
C VAL A 149 -2.04 -2.27 24.41
N VAL A 150 -2.70 -2.97 25.35
CA VAL A 150 -3.96 -3.67 25.11
C VAL A 150 -5.09 -2.68 24.83
N ASP A 151 -5.16 -1.59 25.57
CA ASP A 151 -6.17 -0.54 25.38
C ASP A 151 -6.00 0.14 24.02
N PHE A 152 -4.76 0.46 23.63
CA PHE A 152 -4.43 0.95 22.29
C PHE A 152 -4.86 -0.06 21.21
N ALA A 153 -4.58 -1.34 21.41
CA ALA A 153 -4.95 -2.39 20.47
C ALA A 153 -6.48 -2.49 20.30
N LYS A 154 -7.25 -2.32 21.39
CA LYS A 154 -8.72 -2.27 21.34
C LYS A 154 -9.22 -1.03 20.59
N ARG A 155 -8.68 0.15 20.89
CA ARG A 155 -9.10 1.42 20.26
C ARG A 155 -8.89 1.40 18.74
N MET A 156 -7.75 0.87 18.29
CA MET A 156 -7.33 0.92 16.88
C MET A 156 -7.62 -0.37 16.09
N ASP A 157 -8.39 -1.31 16.67
CA ASP A 157 -8.69 -2.63 16.11
C ASP A 157 -7.45 -3.42 15.65
N MET A 158 -6.44 -3.44 16.52
CA MET A 158 -5.16 -4.11 16.30
C MET A 158 -5.08 -5.42 17.07
N ALA A 159 -4.28 -6.34 16.55
CA ALA A 159 -3.97 -7.64 17.12
C ALA A 159 -2.48 -7.70 17.51
N VAL A 160 -2.20 -8.10 18.75
CA VAL A 160 -0.86 -8.34 19.28
C VAL A 160 -0.35 -9.67 18.76
N VAL A 161 0.33 -9.65 17.62
CA VAL A 161 0.71 -10.84 16.85
C VAL A 161 1.53 -11.83 17.67
N ASN A 162 2.42 -11.32 18.53
CA ASN A 162 3.32 -12.13 19.35
C ASN A 162 2.60 -13.14 20.25
N THR A 163 1.37 -12.84 20.69
CA THR A 163 0.65 -13.67 21.68
C THR A 163 -0.25 -14.74 21.04
N TYR A 164 -0.45 -14.73 19.72
CA TYR A 164 -1.29 -15.72 19.02
C TYR A 164 -0.58 -17.05 18.74
N PHE A 165 0.74 -17.06 18.66
CA PHE A 165 1.50 -18.23 18.25
C PHE A 165 2.06 -19.01 19.45
N GLN A 166 1.72 -20.30 19.54
CA GLN A 166 2.33 -21.18 20.52
C GLN A 166 3.79 -21.47 20.15
N LYS A 167 4.73 -20.99 20.97
CA LYS A 167 6.18 -21.21 20.83
C LYS A 167 6.79 -21.67 22.14
N ARG A 168 8.06 -22.08 22.10
CA ARG A 168 8.86 -22.26 23.33
C ARG A 168 9.07 -20.91 24.01
N GLU A 169 9.18 -20.89 25.33
CA GLU A 169 9.34 -19.65 26.10
C GLU A 169 10.52 -18.80 25.62
N GLU A 170 11.65 -19.45 25.31
CA GLU A 170 12.84 -18.77 24.78
C GLU A 170 12.60 -18.01 23.47
N HIS A 171 11.64 -18.47 22.65
CA HIS A 171 11.22 -17.87 21.39
C HIS A 171 10.07 -16.88 21.56
N ARG A 172 9.66 -16.56 22.80
CA ARG A 172 8.69 -15.50 23.14
C ARG A 172 9.33 -14.34 23.90
N VAL A 173 10.39 -14.63 24.66
CA VAL A 173 11.16 -13.64 25.42
C VAL A 173 11.96 -12.75 24.48
N THR A 174 11.69 -11.45 24.48
CA THR A 174 12.34 -10.47 23.60
C THR A 174 13.50 -9.75 24.30
N TYR A 175 13.48 -9.61 25.62
CA TYR A 175 14.53 -8.96 26.38
C TYR A 175 15.10 -9.88 27.45
N LYS A 176 16.43 -9.92 27.57
CA LYS A 176 17.13 -10.68 28.61
C LYS A 176 18.28 -9.86 29.22
N SER A 177 18.18 -9.60 30.52
CA SER A 177 19.24 -8.90 31.28
C SER A 177 19.29 -9.41 32.72
N GLY A 178 20.49 -9.71 33.22
CA GLY A 178 20.72 -10.06 34.63
C GLY A 178 19.86 -11.21 35.17
N GLY A 179 19.55 -12.22 34.34
CA GLY A 179 18.69 -13.34 34.72
C GLY A 179 17.18 -13.09 34.57
N ARG A 180 16.75 -11.87 34.24
CA ARG A 180 15.35 -11.54 33.94
C ARG A 180 15.08 -11.72 32.45
N SER A 181 14.02 -12.46 32.13
CA SER A 181 13.47 -12.64 30.78
C SER A 181 12.15 -11.90 30.66
N THR A 182 12.01 -10.96 29.73
CA THR A 182 10.77 -10.18 29.56
C THR A 182 10.37 -10.11 28.08
N GLN A 183 9.11 -9.75 27.83
CA GLN A 183 8.59 -9.47 26.51
C GLN A 183 8.16 -8.01 26.50
N VAL A 184 8.85 -7.19 25.69
CA VAL A 184 8.63 -5.74 25.58
C VAL A 184 8.55 -5.27 24.12
N ASP A 185 9.10 -6.07 23.21
CA ASP A 185 9.07 -5.84 21.77
C ASP A 185 7.85 -6.56 21.17
N TYR A 186 6.98 -5.80 20.49
CA TYR A 186 5.74 -6.32 19.93
C TYR A 186 5.62 -6.00 18.44
N ILE A 187 5.04 -6.95 17.72
CA ILE A 187 4.51 -6.72 16.38
C ILE A 187 2.99 -6.68 16.50
N LEU A 188 2.40 -5.57 16.05
CA LEU A 188 0.96 -5.39 15.97
C LEU A 188 0.54 -5.35 14.50
N CYS A 189 -0.62 -5.92 14.19
CA CYS A 189 -1.25 -5.78 12.88
C CYS A 189 -2.72 -5.45 13.02
N ARG A 190 -3.36 -4.93 11.97
CA ARG A 190 -4.83 -4.81 11.98
C ARG A 190 -5.47 -6.18 12.14
N ARG A 191 -6.54 -6.26 12.93
CA ARG A 191 -7.27 -7.51 13.20
C ARG A 191 -7.74 -8.19 11.91
N GLY A 192 -8.27 -7.42 10.95
CA GLY A 192 -8.68 -7.92 9.65
C GLY A 192 -7.55 -8.53 8.80
N ASN A 193 -6.28 -8.24 9.13
CA ASN A 193 -5.11 -8.74 8.41
C ASN A 193 -4.38 -9.86 9.17
N LEU A 194 -4.90 -10.29 10.32
CA LEU A 194 -4.30 -11.37 11.10
C LEU A 194 -4.21 -12.68 10.29
N LYS A 195 -5.15 -12.91 9.35
CA LYS A 195 -5.12 -14.06 8.42
C LYS A 195 -3.95 -14.05 7.45
N GLU A 196 -3.35 -12.88 7.20
CA GLU A 196 -2.17 -12.73 6.35
C GLU A 196 -0.88 -13.09 7.11
N ILE A 197 -0.95 -13.21 8.44
CA ILE A 197 0.21 -13.56 9.27
C ILE A 197 0.28 -15.08 9.46
N SER A 198 1.43 -15.63 9.07
CA SER A 198 1.68 -17.07 9.09
C SER A 198 2.50 -17.55 10.29
N ASP A 199 3.45 -16.74 10.76
CA ASP A 199 4.32 -17.06 11.88
C ASP A 199 4.84 -15.80 12.56
N CYS A 200 4.98 -15.83 13.87
CA CYS A 200 5.72 -14.83 14.63
C CYS A 200 6.59 -15.53 15.68
N LYS A 201 7.87 -15.18 15.72
CA LYS A 201 8.83 -15.78 16.66
C LYS A 201 9.97 -14.85 16.99
N VAL A 202 10.52 -15.01 18.19
CA VAL A 202 11.78 -14.40 18.57
C VAL A 202 12.93 -15.30 18.14
N VAL A 203 13.94 -14.70 17.49
CA VAL A 203 15.14 -15.42 17.04
C VAL A 203 16.17 -15.45 18.17
N VAL A 204 16.54 -16.66 18.60
CA VAL A 204 17.58 -16.90 19.60
C VAL A 204 18.90 -17.19 18.91
N GLY A 205 20.01 -16.64 19.44
CA GLY A 205 21.37 -16.92 18.98
C GLY A 205 21.96 -15.93 17.96
N GLU A 206 21.20 -14.92 17.54
CA GLU A 206 21.74 -13.82 16.72
C GLU A 206 22.13 -12.66 17.66
N SER A 207 23.40 -12.24 17.65
CA SER A 207 23.93 -11.17 18.50
C SER A 207 23.71 -9.78 17.89
N VAL A 208 22.47 -9.45 17.50
CA VAL A 208 22.17 -8.12 16.92
C VAL A 208 22.18 -7.05 18.01
N ALA A 209 21.68 -7.38 19.20
CA ALA A 209 21.75 -6.55 20.40
C ALA A 209 22.11 -7.40 21.62
N ARG A 210 22.73 -6.79 22.64
CA ARG A 210 23.21 -7.52 23.83
C ARG A 210 22.07 -7.99 24.74
N GLN A 211 20.96 -7.25 24.78
CA GLN A 211 19.82 -7.49 25.66
C GLN A 211 18.53 -7.80 24.91
N HIS A 212 18.27 -7.08 23.81
CA HIS A 212 17.10 -7.32 22.97
C HIS A 212 17.35 -8.42 21.95
N ARG A 213 16.30 -9.18 21.65
CA ARG A 213 16.27 -10.24 20.66
C ARG A 213 15.30 -9.84 19.55
N MET A 214 15.69 -10.14 18.32
CA MET A 214 14.89 -9.78 17.15
C MET A 214 13.59 -10.60 17.11
N VAL A 215 12.47 -9.89 17.01
CA VAL A 215 11.16 -10.48 16.71
C VAL A 215 10.97 -10.51 15.19
N VAL A 216 10.60 -11.67 14.65
CA VAL A 216 10.39 -11.86 13.21
C VAL A 216 8.97 -12.35 12.98
N CYS A 217 8.22 -11.59 12.18
CA CYS A 217 6.90 -11.95 11.69
C CYS A 217 6.96 -12.26 10.20
N ARG A 218 6.24 -13.31 9.77
CA ARG A 218 6.06 -13.66 8.37
C ARG A 218 4.62 -13.35 7.95
N MET A 219 4.48 -12.29 7.16
CA MET A 219 3.21 -11.85 6.57
C MET A 219 3.19 -12.19 5.08
N THR A 220 2.05 -12.69 4.59
CA THR A 220 1.79 -12.98 3.17
C THR A 220 0.70 -12.05 2.68
N LEU A 221 1.08 -11.06 1.86
CA LEU A 221 0.13 -10.10 1.31
C LEU A 221 -0.77 -10.77 0.26
N MET A 222 -2.08 -10.74 0.48
CA MET A 222 -3.05 -11.23 -0.49
C MET A 222 -3.34 -10.15 -1.54
N VAL A 223 -2.73 -10.29 -2.72
CA VAL A 223 -3.00 -9.40 -3.85
C VAL A 223 -4.29 -9.81 -4.54
N CYS A 224 -5.40 -9.19 -4.14
CA CYS A 224 -6.65 -9.29 -4.90
C CYS A 224 -6.49 -8.51 -6.21
N LYS A 225 -6.04 -9.19 -7.27
CA LYS A 225 -6.18 -8.66 -8.64
C LYS A 225 -7.66 -8.40 -8.87
N LYS A 226 -8.09 -7.13 -8.84
CA LYS A 226 -9.45 -6.76 -9.22
C LYS A 226 -9.69 -7.37 -10.60
N LYS A 227 -10.53 -8.41 -10.67
CA LYS A 227 -10.97 -8.95 -11.96
C LYS A 227 -11.58 -7.75 -12.69
N ARG A 228 -11.01 -7.38 -13.84
CA ARG A 228 -11.63 -6.40 -14.72
C ARG A 228 -13.05 -6.90 -14.95
N LEU A 229 -14.04 -6.10 -14.57
CA LEU A 229 -15.44 -6.40 -14.88
C LEU A 229 -15.50 -6.59 -16.39
N GLU A 230 -15.78 -7.82 -16.83
CA GLU A 230 -16.08 -8.09 -18.23
C GLU A 230 -17.43 -7.44 -18.51
N ILE A 231 -17.41 -6.21 -19.03
CA ILE A 231 -18.62 -5.55 -19.49
C ILE A 231 -19.13 -6.36 -20.69
N GLU A 232 -20.42 -6.70 -20.67
CA GLU A 232 -21.07 -7.42 -21.77
C GLU A 232 -20.77 -6.78 -23.13
N LYS A 233 -20.40 -7.61 -24.09
CA LYS A 233 -20.14 -7.18 -25.47
C LYS A 233 -21.45 -6.74 -26.10
N LYS A 234 -21.60 -5.45 -26.37
CA LYS A 234 -22.79 -4.87 -27.02
C LYS A 234 -22.59 -4.73 -28.53
N THR A 235 -23.64 -4.97 -29.31
CA THR A 235 -23.66 -4.71 -30.76
C THR A 235 -23.48 -3.21 -31.02
N LYS A 236 -22.64 -2.86 -32.01
CA LYS A 236 -22.32 -1.46 -32.34
C LYS A 236 -23.41 -0.79 -33.18
N TRP A 237 -24.61 -0.59 -32.63
CA TRP A 237 -25.77 -0.05 -33.34
C TRP A 237 -25.51 1.32 -33.99
N TRP A 238 -24.65 2.15 -33.41
CA TRP A 238 -24.30 3.47 -33.96
C TRP A 238 -23.66 3.43 -35.35
N LYS A 239 -23.11 2.28 -35.79
CA LYS A 239 -22.58 2.11 -37.14
C LYS A 239 -23.66 2.16 -38.23
N LEU A 240 -24.94 1.99 -37.88
CA LEU A 240 -26.08 2.13 -38.81
C LEU A 240 -26.26 3.56 -39.32
N LYS A 241 -25.60 4.56 -38.70
CA LYS A 241 -25.57 5.93 -39.24
C LYS A 241 -24.81 6.03 -40.56
N LYS A 242 -23.97 5.05 -40.89
CA LYS A 242 -23.29 4.97 -42.19
C LYS A 242 -24.18 4.23 -43.19
N GLU A 243 -24.37 4.84 -44.35
CA GLU A 243 -25.27 4.33 -45.39
C GLU A 243 -24.83 2.95 -45.91
N GLU A 244 -23.53 2.76 -46.17
CA GLU A 244 -22.93 1.49 -46.58
C GLU A 244 -23.21 0.33 -45.60
N CYS A 245 -23.04 0.58 -44.28
CA CYS A 245 -23.31 -0.43 -43.25
C CYS A 245 -24.80 -0.72 -43.08
N CYS A 246 -25.66 0.26 -43.36
CA CYS A 246 -27.11 0.12 -43.30
C CYS A 246 -27.62 -0.76 -44.45
N GLU A 247 -27.11 -0.54 -45.66
CA GLU A 247 -27.47 -1.34 -46.85
C GLU A 247 -26.99 -2.79 -46.72
N GLU A 248 -25.74 -3.00 -46.29
CA GLU A 248 -25.21 -4.35 -46.07
C GLU A 248 -26.01 -5.11 -44.99
N PHE A 249 -26.40 -4.40 -43.91
CA PHE A 249 -27.24 -4.97 -42.86
C PHE A 249 -28.63 -5.33 -43.39
N ARG A 250 -29.28 -4.46 -44.16
CA ARG A 250 -30.59 -4.71 -44.77
C ARG A 250 -30.54 -5.89 -45.74
N GLN A 251 -29.50 -6.00 -46.55
CA GLN A 251 -29.32 -7.10 -47.51
C GLN A 251 -29.16 -8.43 -46.78
N LYS A 252 -28.28 -8.50 -45.77
CA LYS A 252 -28.07 -9.71 -44.97
C LYS A 252 -29.28 -10.09 -44.13
N LEU A 253 -30.02 -9.11 -43.61
CA LEU A 253 -31.26 -9.35 -42.88
C LEU A 253 -32.35 -9.93 -43.80
N ARG A 254 -32.50 -9.39 -45.02
CA ARG A 254 -33.43 -9.92 -46.03
C ARG A 254 -33.06 -11.34 -46.47
N GLN A 255 -31.77 -11.65 -46.60
CA GLN A 255 -31.30 -13.01 -46.88
C GLN A 255 -31.60 -13.97 -45.72
N ALA A 256 -31.36 -13.53 -44.48
CA ALA A 256 -31.62 -14.35 -43.28
C ALA A 256 -33.11 -14.63 -43.04
N LEU A 257 -33.98 -13.72 -43.47
CA LEU A 257 -35.45 -13.86 -43.42
C LEU A 257 -36.04 -14.52 -44.68
N GLY A 258 -35.21 -15.12 -45.54
CA GLY A 258 -35.67 -15.88 -46.71
C GLY A 258 -36.39 -15.05 -47.78
N GLY A 259 -36.18 -13.73 -47.82
CA GLY A 259 -36.82 -12.85 -48.80
C GLY A 259 -38.31 -12.56 -48.55
N GLN A 260 -38.85 -12.91 -47.39
CA GLN A 260 -40.23 -12.57 -47.04
C GLN A 260 -40.39 -11.04 -46.85
N VAL A 261 -41.44 -10.49 -47.46
CA VAL A 261 -41.81 -9.05 -47.35
C VAL A 261 -42.52 -8.77 -46.01
N VAL A 262 -43.12 -9.79 -45.40
CA VAL A 262 -43.84 -9.72 -44.13
C VAL A 262 -43.03 -10.45 -43.07
N LEU A 263 -42.79 -9.78 -41.94
CA LEU A 263 -42.07 -10.37 -40.81
C LEU A 263 -42.90 -11.51 -40.20
N PRO A 264 -42.28 -12.61 -39.76
CA PRO A 264 -42.96 -13.65 -39.01
C PRO A 264 -43.68 -13.07 -37.78
N ASP A 265 -44.86 -13.58 -37.45
CA ASP A 265 -45.67 -13.14 -36.29
C ASP A 265 -45.00 -13.49 -34.95
N ASP A 266 -43.93 -14.29 -35.00
CA ASP A 266 -43.08 -14.61 -33.87
C ASP A 266 -41.96 -13.56 -33.67
N TRP A 267 -42.22 -12.65 -32.74
CA TRP A 267 -41.30 -11.58 -32.37
C TRP A 267 -39.97 -12.08 -31.79
N GLU A 268 -39.96 -13.20 -31.06
CA GLU A 268 -38.74 -13.68 -30.40
C GLU A 268 -37.71 -14.15 -31.43
N THR A 269 -38.16 -15.00 -32.37
CA THR A 269 -37.34 -15.48 -33.48
C THR A 269 -36.87 -14.33 -34.37
N THR A 270 -37.75 -13.37 -34.67
CA THR A 270 -37.40 -12.20 -35.48
C THR A 270 -36.36 -11.31 -34.78
N ALA A 271 -36.53 -11.06 -33.48
CA ALA A 271 -35.60 -10.26 -32.68
C ALA A 271 -34.24 -10.96 -32.52
N GLU A 272 -34.20 -12.29 -32.46
CA GLU A 272 -32.95 -13.06 -32.44
C GLU A 272 -32.19 -12.96 -33.75
N VAL A 273 -32.87 -13.13 -34.88
CA VAL A 273 -32.28 -12.99 -36.23
C VAL A 273 -31.72 -11.58 -36.42
N ILE A 274 -32.42 -10.54 -35.97
CA ILE A 274 -31.94 -9.15 -36.00
C ILE A 274 -30.70 -8.97 -35.13
N ARG A 275 -30.71 -9.49 -33.90
CA ARG A 275 -29.57 -9.40 -32.97
C ARG A 275 -28.34 -10.13 -33.50
N GLU A 276 -28.51 -11.31 -34.09
CA GLU A 276 -27.43 -12.09 -34.66
C GLU A 276 -26.85 -11.45 -35.92
N THR A 277 -27.71 -11.00 -36.84
CA THR A 277 -27.30 -10.26 -38.04
C THR A 277 -26.57 -8.98 -37.65
N GLY A 278 -27.06 -8.27 -36.63
CA GLY A 278 -26.43 -7.05 -36.11
C GLY A 278 -25.03 -7.33 -35.55
N ARG A 279 -24.86 -8.43 -34.82
CA ARG A 279 -23.54 -8.87 -34.33
C ARG A 279 -22.58 -9.21 -35.48
N LYS A 280 -23.07 -9.88 -36.53
CA LYS A 280 -22.25 -10.28 -37.71
C LYS A 280 -21.81 -9.08 -38.56
N VAL A 281 -22.71 -8.13 -38.83
CA VAL A 281 -22.45 -6.99 -39.73
C VAL A 281 -21.77 -5.83 -39.00
N LEU A 282 -22.34 -5.38 -37.89
CA LEU A 282 -21.84 -4.19 -37.18
C LEU A 282 -20.63 -4.53 -36.30
N GLY A 283 -20.49 -5.81 -35.94
CA GLY A 283 -19.51 -6.30 -35.00
C GLY A 283 -19.90 -5.98 -33.56
N VAL A 284 -19.24 -6.67 -32.63
CA VAL A 284 -19.40 -6.45 -31.20
C VAL A 284 -18.37 -5.46 -30.66
N SER A 285 -18.72 -4.72 -29.60
CA SER A 285 -17.74 -3.98 -28.82
C SER A 285 -16.73 -4.93 -28.20
N SER A 286 -15.48 -4.48 -28.05
CA SER A 286 -14.38 -5.31 -27.53
C SER A 286 -14.48 -5.57 -26.01
N GLY A 287 -15.58 -5.20 -25.36
CA GLY A 287 -15.74 -5.25 -23.90
C GLY A 287 -14.76 -4.34 -23.13
N ARG A 288 -13.88 -3.62 -23.82
CA ARG A 288 -12.99 -2.62 -23.23
C ARG A 288 -13.74 -1.32 -23.11
N ARG A 289 -13.77 -0.76 -21.90
CA ARG A 289 -14.01 0.68 -21.71
C ARG A 289 -13.03 1.38 -22.67
N LYS A 290 -13.54 2.12 -23.66
CA LYS A 290 -12.77 3.29 -24.08
C LYS A 290 -12.76 4.12 -22.81
N GLU A 291 -11.61 4.21 -22.14
CA GLU A 291 -11.40 5.39 -21.31
C GLU A 291 -11.79 6.56 -22.19
N ASP A 292 -12.79 7.32 -21.78
CA ASP A 292 -13.10 8.59 -22.43
C ASP A 292 -11.81 9.38 -22.32
N LYS A 293 -11.06 9.41 -23.43
CA LYS A 293 -9.80 10.18 -23.52
C LYS A 293 -10.08 11.68 -23.46
N GLU A 294 -11.34 12.05 -23.47
CA GLU A 294 -11.83 13.42 -23.33
C GLU A 294 -12.24 13.61 -21.89
N THR A 295 -11.22 13.72 -21.03
CA THR A 295 -11.40 14.42 -19.77
C THR A 295 -11.79 15.87 -20.11
N TRP A 296 -12.68 16.52 -19.38
CA TRP A 296 -13.23 17.86 -19.73
C TRP A 296 -12.17 18.94 -20.07
N TRP A 297 -10.95 18.80 -19.53
CA TRP A 297 -9.82 19.69 -19.79
C TRP A 297 -9.04 19.36 -21.08
N TRP A 298 -9.37 18.28 -21.77
CA TRP A 298 -8.70 17.82 -23.00
C TRP A 298 -9.36 18.45 -24.24
N ASN A 299 -9.07 19.73 -24.48
CA ASN A 299 -9.57 20.51 -25.62
C ASN A 299 -8.51 20.63 -26.75
N GLU A 300 -8.90 21.19 -27.91
CA GLU A 300 -7.99 21.39 -29.04
C GLU A 300 -6.76 22.24 -28.66
N GLU A 301 -6.92 23.22 -27.77
CA GLU A 301 -5.81 24.07 -27.30
C GLU A 301 -4.76 23.29 -26.51
N VAL A 302 -5.19 22.37 -25.64
CA VAL A 302 -4.30 21.48 -24.87
C VAL A 302 -3.58 20.52 -25.81
N GLN A 303 -4.25 19.99 -26.83
CA GLN A 303 -3.61 19.15 -27.84
C GLN A 303 -2.55 19.92 -28.63
N ASP A 304 -2.86 21.15 -29.05
CA ASP A 304 -1.94 22.02 -29.78
C ASP A 304 -0.71 22.39 -28.94
N SER A 305 -0.90 22.70 -27.66
CA SER A 305 0.18 22.98 -26.71
C SER A 305 1.11 21.78 -26.52
N ILE A 306 0.55 20.56 -26.38
CA ILE A 306 1.33 19.32 -26.27
C ILE A 306 2.09 19.05 -27.57
N GLN A 307 1.49 19.28 -28.74
CA GLN A 307 2.17 19.11 -30.02
C GLN A 307 3.33 20.10 -30.18
N ARG A 308 3.14 21.38 -29.83
CA ARG A 308 4.21 22.39 -29.84
C ARG A 308 5.36 21.98 -28.92
N LYS A 309 5.08 21.51 -27.69
CA LYS A 309 6.10 20.97 -26.77
C LYS A 309 6.87 19.80 -27.37
N ARG A 310 6.19 18.85 -28.01
CA ARG A 310 6.83 17.69 -28.64
C ARG A 310 7.70 18.08 -29.83
N LEU A 311 7.25 19.01 -30.66
CA LEU A 311 8.02 19.51 -31.80
C LEU A 311 9.25 20.30 -31.36
N ALA A 312 9.10 21.17 -30.36
CA ALA A 312 10.23 21.92 -29.78
C ALA A 312 11.27 20.97 -29.16
N LYS A 313 10.82 19.96 -28.40
CA LYS A 313 11.69 18.92 -27.83
C LYS A 313 12.40 18.11 -28.91
N LYS A 314 11.68 17.69 -29.96
CA LYS A 314 12.28 16.95 -31.08
C LYS A 314 13.35 17.77 -31.82
N LYS A 315 13.13 19.07 -32.03
CA LYS A 315 14.13 19.97 -32.64
C LYS A 315 15.37 20.16 -31.76
N TRP A 316 15.18 20.30 -30.45
CA TRP A 316 16.31 20.34 -29.50
C TRP A 316 17.10 19.04 -29.46
N ASP A 317 16.42 17.89 -29.42
CA ASP A 317 17.06 16.59 -29.37
C ASP A 317 17.90 16.31 -30.63
N MET A 318 17.57 16.95 -31.77
CA MET A 318 18.34 16.85 -33.02
C MET A 318 19.57 17.78 -33.04
N ASP A 319 19.39 19.08 -32.82
CA ASP A 319 20.46 20.06 -33.11
C ASP A 319 21.15 20.64 -31.86
N ARG A 320 20.56 20.48 -30.66
CA ARG A 320 21.04 20.96 -29.34
C ARG A 320 21.64 22.38 -29.34
N THR A 321 21.13 23.27 -30.18
CA THR A 321 21.54 24.67 -30.31
C THR A 321 20.89 25.58 -29.27
N GLU A 322 21.59 26.62 -28.84
CA GLU A 322 21.10 27.55 -27.81
C GLU A 322 19.79 28.26 -28.20
N GLU A 323 19.54 28.43 -29.50
CA GLU A 323 18.28 28.94 -30.04
C GLU A 323 17.11 27.98 -29.79
N ASN A 324 17.30 26.68 -30.03
CA ASN A 324 16.30 25.64 -29.73
C ASN A 324 16.05 25.51 -28.22
N ARG A 325 17.06 25.79 -27.38
CA ARG A 325 16.91 25.84 -25.92
C ARG A 325 15.94 26.95 -25.49
N ARG A 326 16.09 28.15 -26.06
CA ARG A 326 15.21 29.30 -25.79
C ARG A 326 13.78 29.01 -26.23
N VAL A 327 13.59 28.34 -27.37
CA VAL A 327 12.27 27.91 -27.85
C VAL A 327 11.59 26.94 -26.86
N ILE A 328 12.31 25.94 -26.33
CA ILE A 328 11.75 25.04 -25.30
C ILE A 328 11.38 25.78 -24.02
N GLN A 329 12.25 26.68 -23.56
CA GLN A 329 12.00 27.44 -22.34
C GLN A 329 10.77 28.36 -22.49
N GLY A 330 10.62 29.03 -23.63
CA GLY A 330 9.45 29.86 -23.93
C GLY A 330 8.14 29.07 -24.00
N VAL A 331 8.14 27.91 -24.66
CA VAL A 331 6.94 27.03 -24.73
C VAL A 331 6.59 26.44 -23.36
N THR A 332 7.59 26.23 -22.49
CA THR A 332 7.35 25.75 -21.12
C THR A 332 6.77 26.85 -20.23
N ALA A 333 7.29 28.09 -20.32
CA ALA A 333 6.82 29.25 -19.56
C ALA A 333 5.37 29.66 -19.90
N GLN A 334 5.01 29.67 -21.20
CA GLN A 334 3.63 29.94 -21.64
C GLN A 334 2.59 28.92 -21.14
N SER A 335 3.05 27.75 -20.66
CA SER A 335 2.17 26.73 -20.10
C SER A 335 1.87 26.94 -18.61
N GLU A 336 2.72 27.69 -17.90
CA GLU A 336 2.58 27.97 -16.48
C GLU A 336 1.70 29.20 -16.23
N GLU A 337 1.68 30.16 -17.16
CA GLU A 337 0.82 31.36 -17.07
C GLU A 337 -0.64 31.11 -17.47
N GLY A 338 -0.93 30.00 -18.16
CA GLY A 338 -2.29 29.62 -18.60
C GLY A 338 -3.05 28.68 -17.65
N GLY A 339 -2.53 28.43 -16.45
CA GLY A 339 -3.14 27.52 -15.47
C GLY A 339 -4.09 28.24 -14.50
N VAL A 340 -5.39 28.19 -14.79
CA VAL A 340 -6.47 28.25 -13.77
C VAL A 340 -6.92 26.83 -13.47
#